data_AF-A0A2V7VWX0-F1
#
_entry.id   AF-A0A2V7VWX0-F1
#
_cell.length_a   1.000
_cell.length_b   1.000
_cell.length_c   1.000
_cell.angle_alpha   90.00
_cell.angle_beta   90.00
_cell.angle_gamma   90.00
#
_symmetry.space_group_name_H-M   'P 1'
#
loop_
_entity.id
_entity.type
_entity.pdbx_description
1 polymer ?
#
loop_
_entity_poly.entity_id
_entity_poly.type
_entity_poly.pdbx_seq_one_letter_code
_entity_poly.pdbx_strand_id
1 'polypeptide(L)' 'ANSLIQKLAPIVGGKGGGKADLAQAGGKDPEKLAEALERAPEALRELLEVAAGRS' A
#
# COMPACT_ATOMS: atom_id res chain seq x y z
N ALA A 1 -8.23 -0.70 -2.77
CA ALA A 1 -7.58 -1.11 -1.51
C ALA A 1 -6.48 -2.16 -1.72
N ASN A 2 -6.78 -3.34 -2.30
CA ASN A 2 -5.79 -4.43 -2.44
C ASN A 2 -4.43 -4.03 -3.03
N SER A 3 -4.42 -3.34 -4.19
CA SER A 3 -3.17 -2.93 -4.85
C SER A 3 -2.33 -1.96 -4.00
N LEU A 4 -2.98 -1.07 -3.26
CA LEU A 4 -2.29 -0.15 -2.34
C LEU A 4 -1.62 -0.91 -1.21
N ILE A 5 -2.34 -1.86 -0.60
CA ILE A 5 -1.82 -2.69 0.49
C ILE A 5 -0.66 -3.57 0.01
N GLN A 6 -0.75 -4.17 -1.18
CA GLN A 6 0.35 -4.96 -1.75
C GLN A 6 1.61 -4.13 -2.02
N LYS A 7 1.47 -2.85 -2.35
CA LYS A 7 2.59 -1.94 -2.54
C LYS A 7 3.26 -1.53 -1.23
N LEU A 8 2.48 -1.29 -0.17
CA LEU A 8 3.00 -0.79 1.11
C LEU A 8 3.45 -1.90 2.07
N ALA A 9 2.84 -3.09 2.02
CA ALA A 9 3.16 -4.19 2.95
C ALA A 9 4.65 -4.59 3.01
N PRO A 10 5.41 -4.59 1.90
CA PRO A 10 6.85 -4.90 1.94
C PRO A 10 7.67 -3.94 2.80
N ILE A 11 7.23 -2.67 2.96
CA ILE A 11 7.95 -1.67 3.77
C ILE A 11 8.08 -2.14 5.22
N VAL A 12 7.01 -2.73 5.77
CA VAL A 12 7.01 -3.28 7.15
C VAL A 12 7.50 -4.75 7.20
N GLY A 13 8.20 -5.24 6.18
CA GLY A 13 8.64 -6.63 6.10
C GLY A 13 7.46 -7.62 6.01
N GLY A 14 6.36 -7.16 5.42
CA GLY A 14 5.05 -7.78 5.49
C GLY A 14 4.48 -8.26 4.16
N LYS A 15 3.30 -8.86 4.27
CA LYS A 15 2.42 -9.18 3.15
C LYS A 15 0.99 -8.79 3.52
N GLY A 16 0.15 -8.62 2.52
CA GLY A 16 -1.25 -8.29 2.73
C GLY A 16 -2.10 -8.52 1.51
N GLY A 17 -3.40 -8.36 1.70
CA GLY A 17 -4.36 -8.48 0.63
C GLY A 17 -5.79 -8.23 1.11
N GLY A 18 -6.72 -8.35 0.17
CA GLY A 18 -8.15 -8.24 0.42
C GLY A 18 -8.90 -7.94 -0.87
N LYS A 19 -10.11 -7.43 -0.70
CA LYS A 19 -10.98 -7.01 -1.79
C LYS A 19 -10.61 -5.61 -2.31
N ALA A 20 -11.30 -5.21 -3.38
CA ALA A 20 -11.08 -3.90 -4.00
C ALA A 20 -11.42 -2.73 -3.05
N ASP A 21 -12.43 -2.92 -2.22
CA ASP A 21 -12.95 -1.98 -1.21
C ASP A 21 -12.21 -2.05 0.13
N LEU A 22 -11.81 -3.25 0.57
CA LEU A 22 -11.11 -3.45 1.84
C LEU A 22 -9.91 -4.39 1.71
N ALA A 23 -8.75 -3.98 2.19
CA ALA A 23 -7.56 -4.82 2.27
C ALA A 23 -6.75 -4.50 3.52
N GLN A 24 -5.96 -5.47 4.00
CA GLN A 24 -5.15 -5.35 5.21
C GLN A 24 -3.78 -5.99 5.03
N ALA A 25 -2.78 -5.49 5.75
CA ALA A 25 -1.42 -6.02 5.80
C ALA A 25 -0.89 -6.03 7.23
N GLY A 26 0.11 -6.88 7.45
CA GLY A 26 0.96 -6.87 8.63
C GLY A 26 2.36 -7.33 8.26
N GLY A 27 3.33 -7.08 9.13
CA GLY A 27 4.73 -7.40 8.87
C GLY A 27 5.57 -7.49 10.14
N LYS A 28 6.83 -7.88 9.96
CA LYS A 28 7.76 -8.18 11.06
C LYS A 28 8.52 -6.95 11.56
N ASP A 29 8.44 -5.82 10.85
CA ASP A 29 9.19 -4.60 11.13
C ASP A 29 8.21 -3.48 11.58
N PRO A 30 7.65 -3.54 12.80
CA PRO A 30 6.69 -2.55 13.29
C PRO A 30 7.28 -1.13 13.36
N GLU A 31 8.60 -1.00 13.52
CA GLU A 31 9.32 0.27 13.52
C GLU A 31 9.24 1.02 12.17
N LYS A 32 8.96 0.32 11.07
CA LYS A 32 8.79 0.89 9.73
C LYS A 32 7.35 1.28 9.41
N LEU A 33 6.42 1.15 10.37
CA LEU A 33 5.02 1.51 10.15
C LEU A 33 4.87 2.99 9.80
N ALA A 34 5.65 3.88 10.44
CA ALA A 34 5.63 5.31 10.15
C ALA A 34 6.03 5.58 8.69
N GLU A 35 7.12 4.97 8.21
CA GLU A 35 7.57 5.07 6.81
C GLU A 35 6.48 4.58 5.84
N ALA A 36 5.84 3.45 6.13
CA ALA A 36 4.77 2.92 5.28
C ALA A 36 3.56 3.88 5.19
N LEU A 37 3.22 4.55 6.29
CA LEU A 37 2.15 5.56 6.33
C LEU A 37 2.55 6.83 5.56
N GLU A 38 3.79 7.28 5.67
CA GLU A 38 4.33 8.43 4.93
C GLU A 38 4.33 8.20 3.41
N ARG A 39 4.60 6.97 2.96
CA ARG A 39 4.55 6.59 1.53
C ARG A 39 3.12 6.40 1.00
N ALA A 40 2.12 6.27 1.85
CA ALA A 40 0.75 5.94 1.44
C ALA A 40 0.10 6.96 0.49
N PRO A 41 0.23 8.29 0.68
CA PRO A 41 -0.36 9.27 -0.23
C PRO A 41 0.25 9.23 -1.64
N GLU A 42 1.56 9.04 -1.76
CA GLU A 42 2.25 8.91 -3.05
C GLU A 42 1.81 7.64 -3.76
N ALA A 43 1.82 6.49 -3.06
CA ALA A 43 1.35 5.22 -3.58
C ALA A 43 -0.12 5.28 -4.07
N LEU A 44 -0.97 6.03 -3.37
CA LEU A 44 -2.36 6.25 -3.78
C LEU A 44 -2.46 7.12 -5.05
N ARG A 45 -1.66 8.18 -5.17
CA ARG A 45 -1.65 9.04 -6.38
C ARG A 45 -1.26 8.24 -7.62
N GLU A 46 -0.18 7.47 -7.55
CA GLU A 46 0.26 6.62 -8.66
C GLU A 46 -0.84 5.64 -9.09
N LEU A 47 -1.55 5.03 -8.13
CA LEU A 47 -2.67 4.13 -8.43
C LEU A 47 -3.83 4.85 -9.15
N LEU A 48 -4.11 6.10 -8.78
CA LEU A 48 -5.16 6.90 -9.41
C LEU A 48 -4.76 7.35 -10.82
N GLU A 49 -3.48 7.60 -11.08
CA GLU A 49 -2.96 7.92 -12.41
C GLU A 49 -3.08 6.73 -13.37
N VAL A 50 -2.67 5.54 -12.91
CA VAL A 50 -2.85 4.29 -13.65
C VAL A 50 -4.34 4.05 -13.95
N ALA A 51 -5.21 4.21 -12.96
CA ALA A 51 -6.66 4.03 -13.15
C ALA A 51 -7.27 5.06 -14.13
N ALA A 52 -6.69 6.26 -14.21
CA ALA A 52 -7.11 7.30 -15.11
C ALA A 52 -6.52 7.18 -16.53
N GLY A 53 -5.71 6.15 -16.81
CA GLY A 53 -5.06 5.96 -18.10
C GLY A 53 -4.01 7.02 -18.41
N ARG A 54 -3.50 7.72 -17.38
CA ARG A 54 -2.42 8.70 -17.51
C ARG A 54 -1.13 7.99 -17.13
N SER A 55 -0.48 7.37 -18.11
CA SER A 55 0.84 6.74 -17.99
C SER A 55 1.84 7.40 -18.94
#